data_AF-A0A354ETX8-F1
#
_entry.id   AF-A0A354ETX8-F1
#
_cell.length_a   1.000
_cell.length_b   1.000
_cell.length_c   1.000
_cell.angle_alpha   90.00
_cell.angle_beta   90.00
_cell.angle_gamma   90.00
#
_symmetry.space_group_name_H-M   'P 1'
#
loop_
_entity.id
_entity.type
_entity.pdbx_description
1 polymer ?
#
loop_
_entity_poly.entity_id
_entity_poly.type
_entity_poly.pdbx_seq_one_letter_code
_entity_poly.pdbx_strand_id
1 'polypeptide(L)' 'DQIMVANLKDDAQSWVLDAEGRYTRVAPADPERPFSAHKYFMTNPSLSGRGRKAKSLPAVLRYERPGR' A
#
# COMPACT_ATOMS: atom_id res chain seq x y z
N ASP A 1 6.02 -9.71 6.34
CA ASP A 1 6.38 -8.32 6.01
C ASP A 1 5.62 -7.66 4.86
N GLN A 2 4.73 -8.34 4.12
CA GLN A 2 3.97 -7.73 3.02
C GLN A 2 2.95 -6.67 3.47
N ILE A 3 2.57 -6.68 4.76
CA ILE A 3 1.60 -5.72 5.31
C ILE A 3 2.15 -4.29 5.24
N MET A 4 3.37 -4.10 5.78
CA MET A 4 3.99 -2.78 5.82
C MET A 4 4.32 -2.26 4.42
N VAL A 5 4.78 -3.13 3.52
CA VAL A 5 5.09 -2.76 2.14
C VAL A 5 3.83 -2.26 1.40
N ALA A 6 2.68 -2.91 1.58
CA ALA A 6 1.44 -2.45 0.99
C ALA A 6 1.00 -1.09 1.56
N ASN A 7 1.12 -0.88 2.88
CA ASN A 7 0.79 0.40 3.50
C ASN A 7 1.68 1.54 2.98
N LEU A 8 2.99 1.29 2.84
CA LEU A 8 3.92 2.29 2.30
C LEU A 8 3.68 2.59 0.82
N LYS A 9 3.21 1.60 0.06
CA LYS A 9 2.86 1.74 -1.36
C LYS A 9 1.49 2.38 -1.59
N ASP A 10 0.64 2.50 -0.58
CA ASP A 10 -0.69 3.08 -0.74
C ASP A 10 -0.58 4.55 -1.15
N ASP A 11 -1.06 4.86 -2.36
CA ASP A 11 -1.15 6.20 -2.91
C ASP A 11 -2.61 6.57 -3.23
N ALA A 12 -3.55 5.64 -3.05
CA ALA A 12 -4.97 5.86 -3.23
C ALA A 12 -5.61 6.54 -2.02
N GLN A 13 -5.20 6.18 -0.80
CA GLN A 13 -5.82 6.57 0.46
C GLN A 13 -4.84 7.19 1.47
N SER A 14 -3.61 7.48 1.05
CA SER A 14 -2.59 8.07 1.91
C SER A 14 -2.59 9.59 1.95
N TRP A 15 -2.09 10.11 3.07
CA TRP A 15 -1.87 11.54 3.32
C TRP A 15 -0.42 11.75 3.79
N VAL A 16 0.17 12.87 3.41
CA VAL A 16 1.49 13.30 3.89
C VAL A 16 1.30 14.47 4.84
N LEU A 17 1.96 14.39 5.99
CA LEU A 17 2.10 15.47 6.95
C LEU A 17 3.35 16.27 6.61
N ASP A 18 3.21 17.59 6.39
CA ASP A 18 4.35 18.50 6.20
C ASP A 18 4.91 19.02 7.54
N ALA A 19 6.03 19.75 7.48
CA ALA A 19 6.69 20.29 8.67
C ALA A 19 5.84 21.37 9.38
N GLU A 20 4.92 21.98 8.65
CA GLU A 20 3.97 22.98 9.13
C GLU A 20 2.71 22.35 9.73
N GLY A 21 2.62 21.02 9.78
CA GLY A 21 1.51 20.29 10.39
C GLY A 21 0.28 20.13 9.49
N ARG A 22 0.38 20.43 8.20
CA ARG A 22 -0.70 20.29 7.23
C ARG A 22 -0.67 18.90 6.61
N TYR A 23 -1.87 18.36 6.36
CA TYR A 23 -2.05 17.12 5.65
C TYR A 23 -2.43 17.37 4.20
N THR A 24 -1.67 16.80 3.26
CA THR A 24 -1.99 16.82 1.83
C THR A 24 -2.23 15.41 1.31
N ARG A 25 -3.22 15.24 0.42
CA ARG A 25 -3.49 13.95 -0.21
C ARG A 25 -2.30 13.53 -1.06
N VAL A 26 -1.89 12.26 -0.95
CA VAL A 26 -0.90 11.70 -1.87
C VAL A 26 -1.51 11.66 -3.28
N ALA A 27 -0.75 12.16 -4.26
CA ALA A 27 -1.08 11.97 -5.66
C ALA A 27 -0.58 10.58 -6.10
N PRO A 28 -1.42 9.74 -6.72
CA PRO A 28 -0.99 8.45 -7.24
C PRO A 28 0.15 8.60 -8.24
N ALA A 29 1.11 7.68 -8.20
CA ALA A 29 2.20 7.67 -9.16
C ALA A 29 1.69 7.36 -10.59
N ASP A 30 0.65 6.53 -10.67
CA ASP A 30 -0.14 6.27 -11.88
C ASP A 30 -1.62 6.56 -11.56
N PRO A 31 -2.19 7.69 -12.05
CA PRO A 31 -3.59 8.05 -11.82
C PRO A 31 -4.60 7.02 -12.34
N GLU A 32 -4.24 6.24 -13.37
CA GLU A 32 -5.11 5.19 -13.93
C GLU A 32 -5.05 3.90 -13.10
N ARG A 33 -4.01 3.75 -12.28
CA ARG A 33 -3.75 2.52 -11.50
C ARG A 33 -3.28 2.83 -10.07
N PRO A 34 -4.07 3.55 -9.26
CA PRO A 34 -3.73 3.81 -7.88
C PRO A 34 -3.70 2.51 -7.07
N PHE A 35 -2.75 2.42 -6.15
CA PHE A 35 -2.61 1.29 -5.23
C PHE A 35 -3.33 1.58 -3.91
N SER A 36 -4.28 0.71 -3.53
CA SER A 36 -4.95 0.76 -2.23
C SER A 36 -4.63 -0.49 -1.42
N ALA A 37 -4.01 -0.31 -0.26
CA ALA A 37 -3.72 -1.39 0.67
C ALA A 37 -5.00 -2.07 1.18
N HIS A 38 -6.04 -1.28 1.46
CA HIS A 38 -7.34 -1.81 1.87
C HIS A 38 -7.92 -2.78 0.83
N LYS A 39 -8.03 -2.34 -0.43
CA LYS A 39 -8.52 -3.20 -1.53
C LYS A 39 -7.63 -4.43 -1.70
N TYR A 40 -6.31 -4.26 -1.63
CA TYR A 40 -5.34 -5.35 -1.74
C TYR A 40 -5.55 -6.44 -0.68
N PHE A 41 -5.75 -6.08 0.60
CA PHE A 41 -5.99 -7.08 1.65
C PHE A 41 -7.38 -7.69 1.63
N MET A 42 -8.39 -6.95 1.15
CA MET A 42 -9.74 -7.50 0.95
C MET A 42 -9.77 -8.57 -0.15
N THR A 43 -8.95 -8.41 -1.20
CA THR A 43 -8.85 -9.38 -2.30
C THR A 43 -7.77 -10.46 -2.06
N ASN A 44 -6.88 -10.26 -1.08
CA ASN A 44 -5.86 -11.23 -0.68
C ASN A 44 -5.92 -11.53 0.84
N PRO A 45 -6.97 -12.21 1.34
CA PRO A 45 -7.22 -12.35 2.78
C PRO A 45 -6.12 -13.09 3.54
N SER A 46 -5.39 -13.98 2.87
CA SER A 46 -4.26 -14.72 3.42
C SER A 46 -3.09 -13.81 3.85
N LEU A 47 -2.96 -12.63 3.23
CA LEU A 47 -1.91 -11.66 3.52
C LEU A 47 -2.24 -10.70 4.65
N SER A 48 -3.49 -10.70 5.14
CA SER A 48 -3.94 -9.80 6.22
C SER A 48 -3.60 -10.31 7.63
N GLY A 49 -2.84 -11.40 7.78
CA GLY A 49 -2.50 -11.99 9.07
C GLY A 49 -3.55 -12.94 9.67
N ARG A 50 -4.67 -13.24 8.98
CA ARG A 50 -5.75 -14.12 9.47
C ARG A 50 -5.49 -15.64 9.36
N GLY A 51 -4.23 -16.07 9.23
CA GLY A 51 -3.85 -17.45 9.51
C GLY A 51 -4.33 -18.53 8.52
N ARG A 52 -4.34 -18.27 7.20
CA ARG A 52 -4.42 -19.36 6.20
C ARG A 52 -3.30 -19.20 5.18
N LYS A 53 -2.39 -20.18 5.12
CA LYS A 53 -1.30 -20.22 4.12
C LYS A 53 -1.90 -20.09 2.73
N ALA A 54 -1.57 -19.02 2.03
CA ALA A 54 -1.93 -18.88 0.62
C ALA A 54 -1.20 -19.98 -0.17
N LYS A 55 -1.91 -20.76 -0.99
CA LYS A 55 -1.28 -21.72 -1.92
C LYS A 55 -0.57 -21.03 -3.08
N SER A 56 -0.95 -19.78 -3.35
CA SER A 56 -0.33 -18.86 -4.30
C SER A 56 -0.23 -17.52 -3.57
N LEU A 57 0.99 -17.06 -3.32
CA LEU A 57 1.21 -15.68 -2.89
C LEU A 57 1.21 -14.83 -4.17
N PRO A 58 0.46 -13.71 -4.24
CA PRO A 58 0.68 -12.75 -5.30
C PRO A 58 2.14 -12.32 -5.33
N ALA A 59 2.61 -11.87 -6.50
CA ALA A 59 3.99 -11.42 -6.67
C ALA A 59 4.40 -10.49 -5.52
N VAL A 60 5.59 -10.73 -4.97
CA VAL A 60 6.13 -9.97 -3.83
C VAL A 60 6.02 -8.48 -4.12
N LEU A 61 5.25 -7.76 -3.30
CA LEU A 61 5.18 -6.31 -3.43
C LEU A 61 6.57 -5.75 -3.15
N ARG A 62 7.01 -4.87 -4.05
CA ARG A 62 8.19 -4.04 -3.86
C ARG A 62 7.72 -2.61 -3.65
N TYR A 63 8.29 -1.98 -2.63
CA TYR A 63 8.15 -0.56 -2.40
C TYR A 63 9.50 0.08 -2.66
N GLU A 64 9.56 0.88 -3.72
CA GLU A 64 10.68 1.76 -3.98
C GLU A 64 10.25 3.13 -3.47
N ARG A 65 10.98 3.65 -2.47
CA ARG A 65 10.72 4.99 -1.97
C ARG A 65 10.97 5.98 -3.13
N PRO A 66 9.98 6.77 -3.56
CA PRO A 66 10.20 7.82 -4.55
C PRO A 66 11.27 8.78 -4.02
N GLY A 67 12.19 9.18 -4.90
CA GLY A 67 13.35 10.07 -4.72
C GLY A 67 13.58 10.72 -3.35
N ARG A 68 14.79 10.53 -2.82
CA ARG A 68 15.39 11.48 -1.88
C ARG A 68 16.01 12.63 -2.66
#